data_AF-A0A842SRY3-F1
#
_entry.id   AF-A0A842SRY3-F1
#
_cell.length_a   1.000
_cell.length_b   1.000
_cell.length_c   1.000
_cell.angle_alpha   90.00
_cell.angle_beta   90.00
_cell.angle_gamma   90.00
#
_symmetry.space_group_name_H-M   'P 1'
#
loop_
_entity.id
_entity.type
_entity.pdbx_description
1 polymer ?
#
loop_
_entity_poly.entity_id
_entity_poly.type
_entity_poly.pdbx_seq_one_letter_code
_entity_poly.pdbx_strand_id
1 'polypeptide(L)' 'MAVGFLAKITQALAEKKISVNAFSAYHHDHLFVPYGRKEDTMETLRRISESAN' A
#
# COMPACT_ATOMS: atom_id res chain seq x y z
N MET A 1 17.42 2.24 2.68
CA MET A 1 16.58 2.55 1.49
C MET A 1 16.01 1.24 0.98
N ALA A 2 14.71 1.01 1.10
CA ALA A 2 14.05 -0.20 0.62
C ALA A 2 13.51 0.04 -0.80
N VAL A 3 14.38 -0.06 -1.80
CA VAL A 3 13.96 0.05 -3.20
C VAL A 3 12.99 -1.10 -3.51
N GLY A 4 11.78 -0.77 -3.94
CA GLY A 4 10.77 -1.75 -4.34
C GLY A 4 9.66 -2.05 -3.31
N PHE A 5 9.80 -1.62 -2.05
CA PHE A 5 8.73 -1.80 -1.06
C PHE A 5 7.44 -1.08 -1.48
N LEU A 6 7.57 0.21 -1.81
CA LEU A 6 6.45 1.01 -2.30
C LEU A 6 5.89 0.47 -3.61
N ALA A 7 6.74 -0.01 -4.53
CA ALA A 7 6.32 -0.59 -5.81
C ALA A 7 5.45 -1.84 -5.62
N LYS A 8 5.83 -2.74 -4.70
CA LYS A 8 5.01 -3.93 -4.39
C LYS A 8 3.65 -3.54 -3.83
N ILE A 9 3.59 -2.53 -2.96
CA ILE A 9 2.34 -2.03 -2.40
C ILE A 9 1.45 -1.38 -3.45
N THR A 10 2.00 -0.42 -4.22
CA THR A 10 1.21 0.31 -5.22
C THR A 10 0.72 -0.62 -6.34
N GLN A 11 1.50 -1.62 -6.72
CA GLN A 11 1.07 -2.65 -7.67
C GLN A 11 -0.13 -3.46 -7.14
N ALA A 12 -0.05 -3.97 -5.91
CA ALA A 12 -1.14 -4.76 -5.33
C ALA A 12 -2.45 -3.95 -5.17
N LEU A 13 -2.34 -2.66 -4.83
CA LEU A 13 -3.51 -1.77 -4.77
C LEU A 13 -4.07 -1.48 -6.17
N ALA A 14 -3.21 -1.32 -7.17
CA ALA A 14 -3.62 -1.12 -8.57
C ALA A 14 -4.39 -2.33 -9.13
N GLU A 15 -3.97 -3.57 -8.82
CA GLU A 15 -4.69 -4.79 -9.20
C GLU A 15 -6.12 -4.84 -8.65
N LYS A 16 -6.34 -4.28 -7.46
CA LYS A 16 -7.67 -4.10 -6.85
C LYS A 16 -8.39 -2.83 -7.29
N LYS A 17 -7.85 -2.10 -8.28
CA LYS A 17 -8.37 -0.82 -8.78
C LYS A 17 -8.52 0.25 -7.69
N ILE A 18 -7.60 0.25 -6.72
CA ILE A 18 -7.53 1.26 -5.66
C ILE A 18 -6.49 2.28 -6.08
N SER A 19 -6.92 3.51 -6.36
CA SER A 19 -5.99 4.62 -6.56
C SER A 19 -5.29 4.94 -5.24
N VAL A 20 -4.00 5.27 -5.31
CA VAL A 20 -3.20 5.62 -4.14
C VAL A 20 -2.26 6.76 -4.47
N ASN A 21 -2.18 7.73 -3.57
CA ASN A 21 -1.12 8.73 -3.56
C ASN A 21 -0.15 8.38 -2.42
N ALA A 22 1.07 7.98 -2.77
CA ALA A 22 2.07 7.55 -1.82
C ALA A 22 3.06 8.69 -1.53
N PHE A 23 3.20 9.03 -0.25
CA PHE A 23 4.08 10.09 0.24
C PHE A 23 5.11 9.52 1.20
N SER A 24 6.39 9.59 0.83
CA SER A 24 7.46 9.11 1.71
C SER A 24 7.87 10.21 2.68
N ALA A 25 7.58 10.00 3.97
CA ALA A 25 8.00 10.90 5.04
C ALA A 25 9.23 10.35 5.76
N TYR A 26 9.86 11.16 6.62
CA TYR A 26 11.12 10.81 7.28
C TYR A 26 11.06 9.52 8.11
N HIS A 27 9.91 9.20 8.71
CA HIS A 27 9.74 8.02 9.57
C HIS A 27 8.97 6.87 8.93
N HIS A 28 8.01 7.17 8.06
CA HIS A 28 7.12 6.19 7.46
C HIS A 28 6.49 6.74 6.18
N ASP A 29 6.11 5.83 5.29
CA ASP A 29 5.34 6.16 4.11
C ASP A 29 3.86 6.33 4.47
N HIS A 30 3.22 7.33 3.86
CA HIS A 30 1.79 7.58 3.96
C HIS A 30 1.13 7.22 2.63
N LEU A 31 0.02 6.48 2.71
CA LEU A 31 -0.78 6.12 1.55
C LEU A 31 -2.15 6.78 1.68
N PHE A 32 -2.44 7.74 0.80
CA PHE A 32 -3.77 8.32 0.69
C PHE A 32 -4.60 7.52 -0.30
N VAL A 33 -5.74 7.01 0.15
CA VAL A 33 -6.68 6.19 -0.63
C VAL A 33 -8.09 6.78 -0.55
N PRO A 34 -9.00 6.43 -1.48
CA PRO A 34 -10.39 6.85 -1.39
C PRO A 34 -11.04 6.42 -0.06
N TYR A 35 -11.86 7.30 0.53
CA TYR A 35 -12.43 7.13 1.87
C TYR A 35 -13.12 5.76 2.07
N GLY A 36 -13.91 5.31 1.10
CA GLY A 36 -14.63 4.02 1.17
C GLY A 36 -13.80 2.78 0.84
N ARG A 37 -12.48 2.90 0.70
CA ARG A 37 -11.58 1.80 0.31
C ARG A 37 -10.54 1.46 1.37
N LYS A 38 -10.60 2.10 2.54
CA LYS A 38 -9.64 1.90 3.63
C LYS A 38 -9.55 0.43 4.05
N GLU A 39 -10.68 -0.24 4.23
CA GLU A 39 -10.74 -1.63 4.66
C GLU A 39 -10.10 -2.56 3.61
N ASP A 40 -10.46 -2.39 2.33
CA ASP A 40 -9.88 -3.13 1.21
C ASP A 40 -8.36 -2.91 1.10
N THR A 41 -7.91 -1.68 1.31
CA THR A 41 -6.49 -1.32 1.37
C THR A 41 -5.80 -2.07 2.50
N MET A 42 -6.34 -2.01 3.73
CA MET A 42 -5.74 -2.66 4.89
C MET A 42 -5.72 -4.19 4.76
N GLU A 43 -6.76 -4.81 4.19
CA GLU A 43 -6.75 -6.23 3.88
C GLU A 43 -5.61 -6.60 2.92
N THR A 44 -5.42 -5.80 1.86
CA THR A 44 -4.34 -5.99 0.89
C THR A 44 -2.97 -5.89 1.53
N LEU A 45 -2.75 -4.88 2.38
CA LEU A 45 -1.49 -4.69 3.09
C LEU A 45 -1.20 -5.85 4.07
N ARG A 46 -2.21 -6.36 4.78
CA ARG A 46 -2.06 -7.54 5.65
C ARG A 46 -1.64 -8.77 4.86
N ARG A 47 -2.27 -9.04 3.71
CA ARG A 47 -1.88 -10.16 2.83
C ARG A 47 -0.44 -10.06 2.35
N ILE A 48 0.03 -8.85 2.00
CA ILE A 48 1.43 -8.63 1.63
C ILE A 48 2.34 -8.96 2.81
N SER A 49 1.99 -8.51 4.02
CA SER A 49 2.76 -8.78 5.25
C SER A 49 2.83 -10.28 5.56
N GLU A 50 1.72 -11.01 5.43
CA GLU A 50 1.67 -12.47 5.64
C GLU A 50 2.52 -13.22 4.61
N SER A 51 2.53 -12.77 3.36
CA SER A 51 3.34 -13.37 2.28
C SER A 51 4.84 -13.06 2.35
N ALA A 52 5.24 -12.13 3.22
CA ALA A 52 6.64 -11.72 3.40
C ALA A 52 7.33 -12.47 4.54
N ASN A 53 6.61 -13.33 5.25
CA ASN A 53 7.08 -14.22 6.32
C ASN A 53 7.41 -15.61 5.75
#